data_AF-A0A9E5Q2G3-F1
#
_entry.id   AF-A0A9E5Q2G3-F1
#
_cell.length_a   1.000
_cell.length_b   1.000
_cell.length_c   1.000
_cell.angle_alpha   90.00
_cell.angle_beta   90.00
_cell.angle_gamma   90.00
#
_symmetry.space_group_name_H-M   'P 1'
#
loop_
_entity.id
_entity.type
_entity.pdbx_description
1 polymer ?
#
loop_
_entity_poly.entity_id
_entity_poly.type
_entity_poly.pdbx_seq_one_letter_code
_entity_poly.pdbx_strand_id
1 'polypeptide(L)'
;ADRNEDLHSVAIKSVDQQALVGLHRLRSAWVSTRTARINTLRGLLRELGETIPTGARNVIPHVHALLADEKLPPTLRPVLAGATEEIRDLEHRIKEVEAQLEAMARES
;
A
#
# COMPACT_ATOMS: atom_id res chain seq x y z
N ALA A 1 40.45 -9.16 24.84
CA ALA A 1 39.38 -8.57 24.01
C ALA A 1 38.70 -7.53 24.87
N ASP A 2 39.02 -6.27 24.61
CA ASP A 2 38.57 -5.12 25.40
C ASP A 2 37.09 -4.83 25.11
N ARG A 3 36.22 -4.87 26.11
CA ARG A 3 34.80 -4.49 25.93
C ARG A 3 34.73 -2.98 26.04
N ASN A 4 34.26 -2.32 24.99
CA ASN A 4 34.03 -0.88 24.99
C ASN A 4 32.97 -0.53 26.06
N GLU A 5 33.37 0.27 27.06
CA GLU A 5 32.57 0.65 28.23
C GLU A 5 31.38 1.56 27.90
N ASP A 6 31.38 2.20 26.72
CA ASP A 6 30.28 3.05 26.23
C ASP A 6 29.12 2.23 25.61
N LEU A 7 29.28 0.91 25.47
CA LEU A 7 28.23 0.04 24.92
C LEU A 7 27.22 -0.34 26.00
N HIS A 8 26.15 0.44 26.09
CA HIS A 8 24.98 0.08 26.90
C HIS A 8 24.32 -1.20 26.36
N SER A 9 24.00 -2.13 27.26
CA SER A 9 23.28 -3.36 26.93
C SER A 9 21.91 -3.01 26.33
N VAL A 10 21.66 -3.44 25.10
CA VAL A 10 20.36 -3.26 24.44
C VAL A 10 19.39 -4.29 25.03
N ALA A 11 18.29 -3.82 25.63
CA ALA A 11 17.25 -4.71 26.13
C ALA A 11 16.71 -5.60 24.99
N ILE A 12 16.57 -6.90 25.27
CA ILE A 12 15.93 -7.83 24.34
C ILE A 12 14.48 -7.39 24.19
N LYS A 13 14.07 -7.06 22.96
CA LYS A 13 12.70 -6.64 22.66
C LYS A 13 11.71 -7.72 23.10
N SER A 14 10.67 -7.32 23.82
CA SER A 14 9.56 -8.24 24.15
C SER A 14 8.86 -8.72 22.87
N VAL A 15 8.14 -9.83 22.95
CA VAL A 15 7.34 -10.36 21.84
C VAL A 15 6.36 -9.28 21.34
N ASP A 16 5.73 -8.54 22.24
CA ASP A 16 4.77 -7.48 21.89
C ASP A 16 5.44 -6.32 21.15
N GLN A 17 6.64 -5.92 21.56
CA GLN A 17 7.43 -4.91 20.85
C GLN A 17 7.86 -5.39 19.45
N GLN A 18 8.18 -6.68 19.31
CA GLN A 18 8.51 -7.26 18.00
C GLN A 18 7.27 -7.35 17.09
N ALA A 19 6.11 -7.71 17.64
CA ALA A 19 4.84 -7.75 16.92
C ALA A 19 4.45 -6.35 16.41
N LEU A 20 4.54 -5.32 17.25
CA LEU A 20 4.28 -3.93 16.87
C LEU A 20 5.16 -3.48 15.70
N VAL A 21 6.46 -3.76 15.76
CA VAL A 21 7.40 -3.46 14.66
C VAL A 21 7.03 -4.24 13.38
N GLY A 22 6.61 -5.50 13.53
CA GLY A 22 6.12 -6.33 12.42
C GLY A 22 4.91 -5.71 11.71
N LEU A 23 3.92 -5.25 12.47
CA LEU A 23 2.72 -4.57 11.95
C LEU A 23 3.08 -3.30 11.16
N HIS A 24 3.93 -2.44 11.72
CA HIS A 24 4.38 -1.23 11.01
C HIS A 24 5.12 -1.56 9.71
N ARG A 25 5.95 -2.61 9.69
CA ARG A 25 6.68 -3.04 8.49
C ARG A 25 5.72 -3.54 7.41
N LEU A 26 4.76 -4.39 7.76
CA LEU A 26 3.75 -4.89 6.82
C LEU A 26 2.91 -3.76 6.25
N ARG A 27 2.41 -2.86 7.10
CA ARG A 27 1.70 -1.65 6.67
C ARG A 27 2.52 -0.84 5.66
N SER A 28 3.78 -0.56 5.99
CA SER A 28 4.67 0.23 5.14
C SER A 28 4.92 -0.44 3.78
N ALA A 29 5.11 -1.76 3.78
CA ALA A 29 5.24 -2.54 2.55
C ALA A 29 3.97 -2.43 1.68
N TRP A 30 2.77 -2.61 2.26
CA TRP A 30 1.52 -2.50 1.51
C TRP A 30 1.25 -1.10 0.99
N VAL A 31 1.57 -0.04 1.75
CA VAL A 31 1.46 1.35 1.28
C VAL A 31 2.37 1.59 0.07
N SER A 32 3.60 1.07 0.12
CA SER A 32 4.55 1.15 -0.99
C SER A 32 4.03 0.42 -2.24
N THR A 33 3.59 -0.85 -2.09
CA THR A 33 3.01 -1.64 -3.18
C THR A 33 1.79 -0.96 -3.79
N ARG A 34 0.86 -0.46 -2.96
CA ARG A 34 -0.33 0.27 -3.40
C ARG A 34 0.04 1.48 -4.25
N THR A 35 1.02 2.26 -3.78
CA THR A 35 1.49 3.46 -4.48
C THR A 35 2.12 3.10 -5.82
N ALA A 36 2.93 2.03 -5.85
CA ALA A 36 3.52 1.52 -7.09
C ALA A 36 2.45 1.11 -8.11
N ARG A 37 1.43 0.35 -7.70
CA ARG A 37 0.30 -0.05 -8.58
C ARG A 37 -0.46 1.14 -9.15
N ILE A 38 -0.78 2.12 -8.30
CA ILE A 38 -1.43 3.37 -8.70
C ILE A 38 -0.59 4.11 -9.76
N ASN A 39 0.73 4.15 -9.58
CA ASN A 39 1.63 4.83 -10.52
C ASN A 39 1.75 4.06 -11.84
N THR A 40 1.82 2.73 -11.81
CA THR A 40 1.79 1.89 -13.01
C THR A 40 0.51 2.13 -13.81
N LEU A 41 -0.66 2.12 -13.17
CA LEU A 41 -1.93 2.41 -13.84
C LEU A 41 -1.95 3.80 -14.49
N ARG A 42 -1.48 4.83 -13.78
CA ARG A 42 -1.39 6.19 -14.35
C ARG A 42 -0.45 6.25 -15.55
N GLY A 43 0.71 5.59 -15.48
CA GLY A 43 1.68 5.57 -16.57
C GLY A 43 1.08 4.95 -17.83
N LEU A 44 0.51 3.74 -17.69
CA LEU A 44 -0.12 3.02 -18.79
C LEU A 44 -1.28 3.80 -19.42
N LEU A 45 -2.16 4.37 -18.60
CA LEU A 45 -3.29 5.15 -19.11
C LEU A 45 -2.83 6.42 -19.82
N ARG A 46 -1.78 7.09 -19.32
CA ARG A 46 -1.21 8.26 -19.97
C ARG A 46 -0.62 7.94 -21.34
N GLU A 47 0.02 6.78 -21.51
CA GLU A 47 0.52 6.29 -22.80
C GLU A 47 -0.62 6.06 -23.81
N LEU A 48 -1.81 5.71 -23.32
CA LEU A 48 -3.04 5.57 -24.12
C LEU A 48 -3.80 6.89 -24.34
N GLY A 49 -3.25 8.03 -23.88
CA GLY A 49 -3.88 9.34 -24.01
C GLY A 49 -4.87 9.69 -22.89
N GLU A 50 -5.08 8.80 -21.93
CA GLU A 50 -6.01 8.99 -20.82
C GLU A 50 -5.30 9.59 -19.60
N THR A 51 -5.63 10.85 -19.27
CA THR A 51 -5.00 11.55 -18.15
C THR A 51 -5.87 11.51 -16.91
N ILE A 52 -5.39 10.84 -15.86
CA ILE A 52 -6.08 10.77 -14.58
C ILE A 52 -5.78 12.02 -13.73
N PRO A 53 -6.78 12.68 -13.11
CA PRO A 53 -6.57 13.75 -12.16
C PRO A 53 -5.65 13.38 -10.98
N THR A 54 -4.92 14.36 -10.47
CA THR A 54 -4.00 14.20 -9.34
C THR A 54 -4.70 13.64 -8.11
N GLY A 55 -4.03 12.72 -7.39
CA GLY A 55 -4.53 12.14 -6.14
C GLY A 55 -4.96 10.68 -6.29
N ALA A 56 -4.52 9.83 -5.34
CA ALA A 56 -4.75 8.39 -5.37
C ALA A 56 -6.24 8.00 -5.49
N ARG A 57 -7.12 8.76 -4.83
CA ARG A 57 -8.58 8.54 -4.83
C ARG A 57 -9.23 8.58 -6.22
N ASN A 58 -8.58 9.21 -7.20
CA ASN A 58 -9.13 9.38 -8.53
C ASN A 58 -8.81 8.22 -9.49
N VAL A 59 -7.85 7.35 -9.15
CA VAL A 59 -7.37 6.31 -10.09
C VAL A 59 -8.41 5.22 -10.32
N ILE A 60 -8.89 4.56 -9.27
CA ILE A 60 -9.86 3.47 -9.40
C ILE A 60 -11.16 3.93 -10.09
N PRO A 61 -11.82 5.03 -9.66
CA PRO A 61 -13.05 5.49 -10.32
C PRO A 61 -12.86 5.80 -11.80
N HIS A 62 -11.72 6.41 -12.16
CA HIS A 62 -11.43 6.77 -13.53
C HIS A 62 -11.16 5.53 -14.41
N VAL A 63 -10.37 4.57 -13.91
CA VAL A 63 -10.16 3.29 -14.61
C VAL A 63 -11.49 2.57 -14.83
N HIS A 64 -12.36 2.55 -13.81
CA HIS A 64 -13.69 1.92 -13.93
C HIS A 64 -14.58 2.60 -14.98
N ALA A 65 -14.56 3.93 -15.06
CA ALA A 65 -15.28 4.66 -16.09
C ALA A 65 -14.76 4.33 -17.50
N LEU A 66 -13.45 4.27 -17.69
CA LEU A 66 -12.84 3.89 -18.97
C LEU A 66 -13.14 2.46 -19.39
N LEU A 67 -13.23 1.54 -18.42
CA LEU A 67 -13.64 0.15 -18.66
C LEU A 67 -15.12 0.06 -19.08
N ALA A 68 -15.99 0.84 -18.44
CA ALA A 68 -17.43 0.86 -18.74
C ALA A 68 -17.74 1.51 -20.10
N ASP A 69 -17.01 2.56 -20.48
CA ASP A 69 -17.14 3.24 -21.77
C ASP A 69 -16.46 2.47 -22.93
N GLU A 70 -15.85 1.31 -22.65
CA GLU A 70 -15.14 0.49 -23.63
C GLU A 70 -13.97 1.20 -24.36
N LYS A 71 -13.48 2.32 -23.81
CA LYS A 71 -12.42 3.16 -24.41
C LYS A 71 -11.03 2.54 -24.39
N LEU A 72 -10.84 1.48 -23.60
CA LEU A 72 -9.55 0.81 -23.44
C LEU A 72 -9.41 -0.39 -24.39
N PRO A 73 -8.18 -0.67 -24.88
CA PRO A 73 -7.90 -1.86 -25.67
C PRO A 73 -8.41 -3.14 -24.97
N PRO A 74 -9.18 -4.01 -25.66
CA PRO A 74 -9.78 -5.19 -25.04
C PRO A 74 -8.80 -6.10 -24.29
N THR A 75 -7.56 -6.18 -24.77
CA THR A 75 -6.47 -6.97 -24.15
C THR A 75 -6.03 -6.43 -22.79
N LEU A 76 -6.16 -5.12 -22.55
CA LEU A 76 -5.75 -4.49 -21.29
C LEU A 76 -6.87 -4.46 -20.25
N ARG A 77 -8.14 -4.48 -20.69
CA ARG A 77 -9.31 -4.40 -19.80
C ARG A 77 -9.26 -5.35 -18.59
N PRO A 78 -9.04 -6.68 -18.75
CA PRO A 78 -9.03 -7.59 -17.60
C PRO A 78 -7.85 -7.34 -16.65
N VAL A 79 -6.69 -6.95 -17.18
CA VAL A 79 -5.50 -6.68 -16.36
C VAL A 79 -5.67 -5.38 -15.57
N LEU A 80 -6.25 -4.35 -16.18
CA LEU A 80 -6.55 -3.08 -15.52
C LEU A 80 -7.62 -3.26 -14.43
N ALA A 81 -8.62 -4.10 -14.65
CA ALA A 81 -9.61 -4.46 -13.62
C ALA A 81 -8.97 -5.22 -12.45
N GLY A 82 -8.14 -6.23 -12.73
CA GLY A 82 -7.43 -6.96 -11.67
C GLY A 82 -6.50 -6.05 -10.85
N ALA A 83 -5.85 -5.08 -11.50
CA ALA A 83 -5.01 -4.10 -10.80
C ALA A 83 -5.82 -3.15 -9.90
N THR A 84 -7.05 -2.77 -10.27
CA THR A 84 -7.90 -1.96 -9.39
C THR A 84 -8.41 -2.76 -8.19
N GLU A 85 -8.66 -4.05 -8.35
CA GLU A 85 -8.97 -4.98 -7.25
C GLU A 85 -7.79 -5.13 -6.30
N GLU A 86 -6.57 -5.36 -6.79
CA GLU A 86 -5.36 -5.46 -5.96
C GLU A 86 -5.14 -4.18 -5.12
N ILE A 87 -5.38 -3.00 -5.71
CA ILE A 87 -5.28 -1.73 -4.98
C ILE A 87 -6.31 -1.67 -3.85
N ARG A 88 -7.56 -2.11 -4.08
CA ARG A 88 -8.61 -2.14 -3.05
C ARG A 88 -8.27 -3.09 -1.92
N ASP A 89 -7.74 -4.26 -2.23
CA ASP A 89 -7.31 -5.24 -1.22
C ASP A 89 -6.17 -4.68 -0.36
N LEU A 90 -5.20 -4.01 -0.98
CA LEU A 90 -4.13 -3.33 -0.25
C LEU A 90 -4.68 -2.21 0.65
N GLU A 91 -5.62 -1.41 0.15
CA GLU A 91 -6.30 -0.37 0.96
C GLU A 91 -7.03 -0.96 2.17
N HIS A 92 -7.69 -2.11 1.99
CA HIS A 92 -8.36 -2.80 3.08
C HIS A 92 -7.37 -3.28 4.15
N ARG A 93 -6.32 -4.01 3.74
CA ARG A 93 -5.28 -4.52 4.66
C ARG A 93 -4.56 -3.40 5.42
N ILE A 94 -4.28 -2.28 4.75
CA ILE A 94 -3.68 -1.10 5.39
C ILE A 94 -4.60 -0.58 6.50
N LYS A 95 -5.90 -0.42 6.23
CA LYS A 95 -6.88 0.05 7.22
C LYS A 95 -7.01 -0.89 8.41
N GLU A 96 -7.01 -2.20 8.16
CA GLU A 96 -7.08 -3.21 9.22
C GLU A 96 -5.89 -3.11 10.17
N VAL A 97 -4.67 -3.01 9.63
CA VAL A 97 -3.47 -2.86 10.46
C VAL A 97 -3.41 -1.49 11.13
N GLU A 98 -3.87 -0.42 10.49
CA GLU A 98 -3.99 0.89 11.14
C GLU A 98 -4.94 0.83 12.35
N ALA A 99 -6.08 0.16 12.22
CA ALA A 99 -7.01 -0.03 13.34
C ALA A 99 -6.39 -0.87 14.48
N GLN A 100 -5.65 -1.93 14.15
CA GLN A 100 -4.92 -2.73 15.16
C GLN A 100 -3.87 -1.90 15.89
N LEU A 101 -3.08 -1.12 15.16
CA LEU A 101 -2.05 -0.24 15.75
C LEU A 101 -2.68 0.83 16.66
N GLU A 102 -3.80 1.42 16.25
CA GLU A 102 -4.54 2.38 17.07
C GLU A 102 -5.11 1.76 18.35
N ALA A 103 -5.59 0.52 18.30
CA ALA A 103 -6.08 -0.18 19.48
C ALA A 103 -4.94 -0.41 20.48
N MET A 104 -3.79 -0.94 20.02
CA MET A 104 -2.60 -1.17 20.85
C MET A 104 -2.08 0.13 21.48
N ALA A 105 -2.13 1.25 20.75
CA ALA A 105 -1.68 2.56 21.25
C ALA A 105 -2.61 3.14 22.34
N ARG A 106 -3.88 2.73 22.40
CA ARG A 106 -4.82 3.15 23.46
C ARG A 106 -4.69 2.28 24.72
N GLU A 107 -4.15 1.08 24.59
CA GLU A 107 -3.94 0.12 25.68
C GLU A 107 -2.57 0.28 26.37
N SER A 108 -1.68 1.12 25.81
CA SER A 108 -0.35 1.45 26.34
C SER A 108 -0.38 2.75 27.15
#